data_AF-A0A932PWI7-F1
#
_entry.id   AF-A0A932PWI7-F1
#
_cell.length_a   1.000
_cell.length_b   1.000
_cell.length_c   1.000
_cell.angle_alpha   90.00
_cell.angle_beta   90.00
_cell.angle_gamma   90.00
#
_symmetry.space_group_name_H-M   'P 1'
#
loop_
_entity.id
_entity.type
_entity.pdbx_description
1 polymer ?
#
loop_
_entity_poly.entity_id
_entity_poly.type
_entity_poly.pdbx_seq_one_letter_code
_entity_poly.pdbx_strand_id
1 'polypeptide(L)' 'MEHFFAGEFGHSLDEKGRLAIPAKFRPRFSEGAVVTRWVGECLAIFPAAEWEAMNAEIRKRPGPTRP' A
#
# COMPACT_ATOMS: atom_id res chain seq x y z
N MET A 1 15.15 11.41 -8.24
CA MET A 1 13.92 11.26 -9.05
C MET A 1 13.38 9.83 -8.94
N GLU A 2 13.38 9.24 -7.74
CA GLU A 2 12.99 7.84 -7.50
C GLU A 2 11.95 7.73 -6.38
N HIS A 3 10.86 8.50 -6.46
CA HIS A 3 9.83 8.54 -5.41
C HIS A 3 8.47 7.99 -5.86
N PHE A 4 8.34 7.48 -7.09
CA PHE A 4 7.06 7.05 -7.66
C PHE A 4 6.98 5.53 -7.84
N PHE A 5 5.90 4.94 -7.30
CA PHE A 5 5.43 3.62 -7.72
C PHE A 5 4.75 3.77 -9.08
N ALA A 6 5.55 3.72 -10.16
CA ALA A 6 5.06 3.85 -11.53
C ALA A 6 5.28 2.57 -12.34
N GLY A 7 4.33 2.28 -13.23
CA GLY A 7 4.34 1.14 -14.13
C GLY A 7 3.28 0.10 -13.80
N GLU A 8 2.85 -0.62 -14.83
CA GLU A 8 1.88 -1.71 -14.75
C GLU A 8 2.60 -3.05 -14.83
N PHE A 9 2.20 -3.99 -13.98
CA PHE A 9 2.80 -5.32 -13.90
C PHE A 9 1.68 -6.37 -13.87
N GLY A 10 1.49 -7.08 -14.99
CA GLY A 10 0.60 -8.24 -15.03
C GLY A 10 1.23 -9.39 -14.27
N HIS A 11 0.61 -9.82 -13.17
CA HIS A 11 1.05 -10.97 -12.37
C HIS A 11 -0.17 -11.84 -12.06
N SER A 12 -0.04 -13.15 -12.22
CA SER A 12 -1.03 -14.11 -11.76
C SER A 12 -0.86 -14.38 -10.26
N LEU A 13 -1.96 -14.68 -9.60
CA LEU A 13 -1.94 -15.23 -8.25
C LEU A 13 -1.53 -16.70 -8.32
N ASP A 14 -0.74 -17.14 -7.34
CA ASP A 14 -0.46 -18.56 -7.19
C ASP A 14 -1.64 -19.31 -6.54
N GLU A 15 -1.54 -20.64 -6.45
CA GLU A 15 -2.57 -21.51 -5.85
C GLU A 15 -2.90 -21.16 -4.38
N LYS A 16 -2.04 -20.39 -3.71
CA LYS A 16 -2.21 -19.95 -2.33
C LYS A 16 -2.67 -18.50 -2.23
N GLY A 17 -3.01 -17.86 -3.35
CA GLY A 17 -3.42 -16.46 -3.42
C GLY A 17 -2.29 -15.47 -3.17
N ARG A 18 -1.03 -15.85 -3.37
CA ARG A 18 0.12 -14.94 -3.23
C ARG A 18 0.40 -14.23 -4.54
N LEU A 19 0.73 -12.95 -4.45
CA LEU A 19 1.19 -12.12 -5.55
C LEU A 19 2.68 -11.84 -5.37
N ALA A 20 3.50 -12.13 -6.38
CA ALA A 20 4.92 -11.79 -6.32
C ALA A 20 5.11 -10.28 -6.56
N ILE A 21 5.80 -9.58 -5.66
CA ILE A 21 6.11 -8.16 -5.90
C ILE A 21 7.29 -8.06 -6.89
N PRO A 22 7.20 -7.20 -7.93
CA PRO A 22 8.30 -6.96 -8.87
C PRO A 22 9.59 -6.57 -8.16
N ALA A 23 10.72 -7.09 -8.63
CA ALA A 23 12.03 -6.94 -8.00
C ALA A 23 12.41 -5.47 -7.71
N LYS A 24 12.03 -4.55 -8.59
CA LYS A 24 12.30 -3.11 -8.47
C LYS A 24 11.67 -2.45 -7.23
N PHE A 25 10.58 -3.04 -6.70
CA PHE A 25 9.86 -2.51 -5.54
C PHE A 25 10.20 -3.24 -4.25
N ARG A 26 10.78 -4.44 -4.31
CA ARG A 26 11.13 -5.24 -3.12
C ARG A 26 11.97 -4.47 -2.09
N PRO A 27 12.99 -3.67 -2.47
CA PRO A 27 13.78 -2.92 -1.49
C PRO A 27 12.93 -1.94 -0.66
N ARG A 28 11.88 -1.35 -1.25
CA ARG A 28 10.99 -0.39 -0.57
C ARG A 28 10.05 -1.03 0.45
N PHE A 29 9.90 -2.36 0.43
CA PHE A 29 9.07 -3.11 1.37
C PHE A 29 9.90 -3.97 2.32
N SER A 30 11.23 -3.81 2.33
CA SER A 30 12.15 -4.62 3.13
C SER A 30 11.93 -4.47 4.64
N GLU A 31 11.54 -3.28 5.09
CA GLU A 31 11.26 -2.98 6.50
C GLU A 31 9.82 -3.32 6.91
N GLY A 32 8.97 -3.74 5.96
CA GLY A 32 7.58 -4.08 6.20
C GLY A 32 6.62 -3.36 5.25
N ALA A 33 5.46 -3.98 5.05
CA ALA A 33 4.40 -3.47 4.19
C ALA A 33 3.03 -3.68 4.84
N VAL A 34 2.12 -2.76 4.57
CA VAL A 34 0.72 -2.83 4.99
C VAL A 34 -0.16 -2.94 3.76
N VAL A 35 -1.05 -3.93 3.76
CA VAL A 35 -2.04 -4.12 2.69
C VAL A 35 -3.41 -3.67 3.22
N THR A 36 -4.10 -2.82 2.47
CA THR A 36 -5.45 -2.36 2.79
C THR A 36 -6.38 -2.46 1.59
N ARG A 37 -7.69 -2.53 1.86
CA ARG A 37 -8.70 -2.31 0.84
C ARG A 37 -8.60 -0.87 0.34
N TRP A 38 -8.69 -0.70 -0.97
CA TRP A 38 -8.74 0.60 -1.61
C TRP A 38 -10.09 0.82 -2.28
N VAL A 39 -10.22 1.93 -3.00
CA VAL A 39 -11.43 2.26 -3.74
C VAL A 39 -11.70 1.19 -4.81
N GLY A 40 -12.93 0.68 -4.84
CA GLY A 40 -13.35 -0.39 -5.75
C GLY A 40 -12.94 -1.79 -5.27
N GLU A 41 -12.73 -2.70 -6.22
CA GLU A 41 -12.27 -4.08 -5.96
C GLU A 41 -10.73 -4.18 -6.00
N CYS A 42 -10.07 -3.18 -5.40
CA CYS A 42 -8.63 -3.04 -5.44
C CYS A 42 -8.02 -3.16 -4.04
N LEU A 43 -6.81 -3.72 -3.98
CA LEU A 43 -5.95 -3.70 -2.80
C LEU A 43 -4.81 -2.71 -3.03
N ALA A 44 -4.50 -1.92 -2.01
CA ALA A 44 -3.35 -1.03 -1.99
C ALA A 44 -2.31 -1.55 -0.99
N ILE A 45 -1.03 -1.39 -1.34
CA ILE A 45 0.11 -1.78 -0.51
C ILE A 45 0.95 -0.54 -0.24
N PHE A 46 1.24 -0.30 1.03
CA PHE A 46 2.05 0.83 1.48
C PHE A 46 3.27 0.34 2.27
N PRO A 47 4.44 0.98 2.16
CA PRO A 47 5.52 0.80 3.13
C PRO A 47 5.03 1.13 4.54
N ALA A 48 5.50 0.41 5.56
CA ALA A 48 5.04 0.59 6.93
C ALA A 48 5.21 2.04 7.44
N ALA A 49 6.34 2.67 7.15
CA ALA A 49 6.61 4.05 7.55
C ALA A 49 5.64 5.07 6.93
N GLU A 50 5.33 4.92 5.63
CA GLU A 50 4.38 5.78 4.92
C GLU A 50 2.94 5.59 5.44
N TRP A 51 2.56 4.34 5.75
CA TRP A 51 1.27 4.04 6.34
C TRP A 51 1.08 4.71 7.70
N GLU A 52 2.09 4.64 8.57
CA GLU A 52 2.07 5.32 9.87
C GLU A 52 1.97 6.84 9.73
N ALA A 53 2.75 7.44 8.82
CA ALA A 53 2.68 8.87 8.54
C ALA A 53 1.28 9.28 8.05
N MET A 54 0.71 8.54 7.10
CA MET A 54 -0.64 8.80 6.60
C MET A 54 -1.70 8.68 7.71
N ASN A 55 -1.61 7.65 8.55
CA ASN A 55 -2.53 7.48 9.68
C ASN A 55 -2.40 8.59 10.71
N ALA A 56 -1.19 9.08 10.98
CA ALA A 56 -0.96 10.22 11.85
C ALA A 56 -1.65 11.47 11.31
N GLU A 57 -1.56 11.74 10.00
CA GLU A 57 -2.26 12.86 9.36
C GLU A 57 -3.78 12.72 9.37
N ILE A 58 -4.30 11.50 9.17
CA ILE A 58 -5.75 11.24 9.25
C ILE A 58 -6.25 11.47 10.68
N ARG A 59 -5.51 11.03 11.71
CA ARG A 59 -5.86 11.22 13.12
C ARG A 59 -5.90 12.69 13.55
N LYS A 60 -5.14 13.57 12.90
CA LYS A 60 -5.16 15.03 13.15
C LYS A 60 -6.42 15.69 12.63
N ARG A 61 -7.13 15.08 11.67
CA ARG A 61 -8.38 15.62 11.16
C ARG A 61 -9.50 15.31 12.15
N PRO A 62 -10.41 16.25 12.42
CA PRO A 62 -11.60 15.95 13.19
C PRO A 62 -12.31 14.77 12.51
N GLY A 63 -12.60 13.72 13.28
CA GLY A 63 -13.41 12.61 12.78
C GLY A 63 -14.73 13.14 12.22
N PRO A 64 -15.41 12.39 11.33
CA PRO A 64 -16.70 12.81 10.82
C PRO A 64 -17.59 13.16 12.02
N THR A 65 -18.03 14.41 12.11
CA THR A 65 -19.06 14.83 13.05
C THR A 65 -20.30 14.05 12.69
N ARG A 66 -20.47 12.90 13.33
CA ARG A 66 -21.69 12.10 13.23
C ARG A 66 -22.78 12.92 13.96
N PRO A 67 -23.87 13.33 13.29
CA PRO A 67 -25.05 13.83 13.98
C PRO A 67 -25.73 12.70 14.78
#